data_AF-A0A7W2I2V4-F1
#
_entry.id   AF-A0A7W2I2V4-F1
#
_cell.length_a   1.000
_cell.length_b   1.000
_cell.length_c   1.000
_cell.angle_alpha   90.00
_cell.angle_beta   90.00
_cell.angle_gamma   90.00
#
_symmetry.space_group_name_H-M   'P 1'
#
loop_
_entity.id
_entity.type
_entity.pdbx_description
1 polymer ?
#
loop_
_entity_poly.entity_id
_entity_poly.type
_entity_poly.pdbx_seq_one_letter_code
_entity_poly.pdbx_strand_id
1 'polypeptide(L)'
;MGEVLSDAVMQVMTPSLEYQDKTALAHVSKYADDYTGEIIDRHGNFRRGCIGMIHYIPEEAYERPWWREPNFPLKGCIERLVNAGWITRVDGEEFDGALILNTSRLIRLMDIAETEMAQNQHVIDYVYLPDGTVIDPPCEDFADPLFLPFIRWADQLFDGDFAHTLADDVTDATTRLLDAHLSIERDHSWKETDPGRWTRAIANWKDHHLGDGNFRIPPQWKVTADDR
;
A
#
# COMPACT_ATOMS: atom_id res chain seq x y z
N MET A 1 -5.49 5.10 -15.28
CA MET A 1 -4.80 3.78 -15.27
C MET A 1 -3.93 3.80 -14.03
N GLY A 2 -3.96 2.75 -13.20
CA GLY A 2 -3.60 2.71 -11.78
C GLY A 2 -2.17 3.05 -11.32
N GLU A 3 -1.51 4.03 -11.93
CA GLU A 3 -0.21 4.57 -11.47
C GLU A 3 -0.30 5.01 -10.01
N VAL A 4 -1.39 5.69 -9.63
CA VAL A 4 -1.64 6.10 -8.24
C VAL A 4 -1.66 4.89 -7.28
N LEU A 5 -2.28 3.77 -7.67
CA LEU A 5 -2.31 2.57 -6.82
C LEU A 5 -0.94 1.90 -6.71
N SER A 6 -0.18 1.88 -7.80
CA SER A 6 1.22 1.44 -7.79
C SER A 6 2.07 2.28 -6.85
N ASP A 7 1.95 3.60 -6.95
CA ASP A 7 2.71 4.53 -6.11
C ASP A 7 2.30 4.41 -4.65
N ALA A 8 1.01 4.32 -4.37
CA ALA A 8 0.47 4.07 -3.03
C ALA A 8 1.08 2.81 -2.40
N VAL A 9 1.13 1.70 -3.12
CA VAL A 9 1.76 0.45 -2.65
C VAL A 9 3.23 0.68 -2.31
N MET A 10 3.95 1.47 -3.11
CA MET A 10 5.36 1.76 -2.84
C MET A 10 5.54 2.65 -1.61
N GLN A 11 4.61 3.56 -1.32
CA GLN A 11 4.65 4.49 -0.19
C GLN A 11 4.30 3.86 1.16
N VAL A 12 3.69 2.68 1.19
CA VAL A 12 3.30 2.03 2.45
C VAL A 12 4.23 0.88 2.82
N MET A 13 4.36 0.62 4.11
CA MET A 13 4.99 -0.61 4.56
C MET A 13 4.06 -1.81 4.37
N THR A 14 4.62 -2.93 3.95
CA THR A 14 3.90 -4.19 3.74
C THR A 14 4.63 -5.33 4.47
N PRO A 15 4.60 -5.40 5.83
CA PRO A 15 5.33 -6.40 6.60
C PRO A 15 5.10 -7.87 6.22
N SER A 16 3.97 -8.19 5.59
CA SER A 16 3.64 -9.54 5.12
C SER A 16 4.31 -9.89 3.79
N LEU A 17 4.97 -8.94 3.13
CA LEU A 17 5.57 -9.10 1.82
C LEU A 17 7.07 -8.88 1.88
N GLU A 18 7.78 -9.78 1.22
CA GLU A 18 9.18 -9.56 0.87
C GLU A 18 9.29 -8.51 -0.24
N TYR A 19 10.49 -7.93 -0.39
CA TYR A 19 10.74 -6.84 -1.35
C TYR A 19 10.24 -7.16 -2.77
N GLN A 20 10.56 -8.33 -3.32
CA GLN A 20 10.13 -8.73 -4.66
C GLN A 20 8.61 -8.90 -4.80
N ASP A 21 7.92 -9.22 -3.71
CA ASP A 21 6.46 -9.38 -3.74
C ASP A 21 5.79 -8.01 -3.61
N LYS A 22 6.35 -7.07 -2.83
CA LYS A 22 5.93 -5.67 -2.83
C LYS A 22 6.13 -5.02 -4.20
N THR A 23 7.28 -5.23 -4.85
CA THR A 23 7.50 -4.70 -6.21
C THR A 23 6.57 -5.34 -7.24
N ALA A 24 6.27 -6.64 -7.11
CA ALA A 24 5.26 -7.30 -7.92
C ALA A 24 3.87 -6.71 -7.69
N LEU A 25 3.48 -6.44 -6.44
CA LEU A 25 2.20 -5.84 -6.08
C LEU A 25 2.05 -4.45 -6.70
N ALA A 26 3.06 -3.60 -6.57
CA ALA A 26 3.07 -2.27 -7.20
C ALA A 26 2.98 -2.40 -8.73
N HIS A 27 3.76 -3.31 -9.32
CA HIS A 27 3.76 -3.56 -10.77
C HIS A 27 2.39 -3.99 -11.30
N VAL A 28 1.72 -4.94 -10.65
CA VAL A 28 0.39 -5.38 -11.11
C VAL A 28 -0.71 -4.36 -10.82
N SER A 29 -0.56 -3.54 -9.78
CA SER A 29 -1.52 -2.48 -9.41
C SER A 29 -1.61 -1.38 -10.47
N LYS A 30 -0.58 -1.20 -11.31
CA LYS A 30 -0.64 -0.29 -12.48
C LYS A 30 -1.76 -0.64 -13.46
N TYR A 31 -2.14 -1.91 -13.51
CA TYR A 31 -3.20 -2.42 -14.39
C TYR A 31 -4.57 -2.42 -13.72
N ALA A 32 -4.66 -1.96 -12.47
CA ALA A 32 -5.92 -1.81 -11.78
C ALA A 32 -6.67 -0.56 -12.26
N ASP A 33 -8.00 -0.63 -12.20
CA ASP A 33 -8.85 0.55 -12.29
C ASP A 33 -8.58 1.48 -11.11
N ASP A 34 -8.43 2.77 -11.40
CA ASP A 34 -8.27 3.86 -10.45
C ASP A 34 -9.59 4.63 -10.22
N TYR A 35 -10.66 4.23 -10.90
CA TYR A 35 -11.96 4.88 -10.82
C TYR A 35 -13.10 3.87 -10.79
N THR A 36 -14.11 4.14 -9.95
CA THR A 36 -15.37 3.39 -9.92
C THR A 36 -16.43 4.16 -10.71
N GLY A 37 -16.96 3.57 -11.78
CA GLY A 37 -17.92 4.23 -12.65
C GLY A 37 -17.73 3.82 -14.11
N GLU A 38 -18.22 4.61 -15.06
CA GLU A 38 -18.01 4.32 -16.47
C GLU A 38 -16.58 4.68 -16.90
N ILE A 39 -15.87 3.73 -17.49
CA ILE A 39 -14.53 3.94 -18.05
C ILE A 39 -14.42 3.37 -19.46
N ILE A 40 -13.51 3.97 -20.23
CA ILE A 40 -13.14 3.48 -21.56
C ILE A 40 -11.90 2.62 -21.38
N ASP A 41 -11.99 1.34 -21.77
CA ASP A 41 -10.85 0.43 -21.72
C ASP A 41 -9.81 0.79 -22.79
N ARG A 42 -8.65 0.13 -22.74
CA ARG A 42 -7.55 0.32 -23.70
C ARG A 42 -7.91 -0.04 -25.15
N HIS A 43 -9.03 -0.72 -25.38
CA HIS A 43 -9.56 -1.10 -26.69
C HIS A 43 -10.65 -0.14 -27.17
N GLY A 44 -10.99 0.89 -26.39
CA GLY A 44 -12.02 1.87 -26.73
C GLY A 44 -13.45 1.45 -26.35
N ASN A 45 -13.62 0.37 -25.58
CA ASN A 45 -14.93 -0.08 -25.15
C ASN A 45 -15.32 0.55 -23.81
N PHE A 46 -16.60 0.91 -23.68
CA PHE A 46 -17.17 1.31 -22.40
C PHE A 46 -17.36 0.08 -21.51
N ARG A 47 -16.89 0.18 -20.27
CA ARG A 47 -17.19 -0.79 -19.21
C ARG A 47 -17.33 -0.09 -17.87
N ARG A 48 -17.88 -0.81 -16.90
CA ARG A 48 -17.92 -0.34 -15.52
C ARG A 48 -16.58 -0.64 -14.84
N GLY A 49 -15.86 0.43 -14.51
CA GLY A 49 -14.66 0.39 -13.69
C GLY A 49 -14.98 0.17 -12.22
N CYS A 50 -14.04 -0.46 -11.53
CA CYS A 50 -14.15 -0.88 -10.15
C CYS A 50 -12.77 -0.72 -9.50
N ILE A 51 -12.57 0.27 -8.62
CA ILE A 51 -11.22 0.59 -8.09
C ILE A 51 -10.53 -0.66 -7.55
N GLY A 52 -9.28 -0.89 -7.97
CA GLY A 52 -8.49 -2.06 -7.58
C GLY A 52 -8.74 -3.30 -8.45
N MET A 53 -9.73 -3.29 -9.34
CA MET A 53 -9.99 -4.37 -10.29
C MET A 53 -8.94 -4.39 -11.39
N ILE A 54 -8.28 -5.53 -11.56
CA ILE A 54 -7.30 -5.80 -12.61
C ILE A 54 -7.93 -6.82 -13.57
N HIS A 55 -8.48 -6.33 -14.67
CA HIS A 55 -9.11 -7.20 -15.67
C HIS A 55 -8.10 -8.02 -16.47
N TYR A 56 -6.93 -7.46 -16.74
CA TYR A 56 -5.92 -8.10 -17.57
C TYR A 56 -4.54 -7.49 -17.32
N ILE A 57 -3.54 -8.35 -17.18
CA ILE A 57 -2.12 -7.97 -17.17
C ILE A 57 -1.53 -8.36 -18.53
N PRO A 58 -0.94 -7.44 -19.30
CA PRO A 58 -0.28 -7.73 -20.58
C PRO A 58 0.76 -8.83 -20.49
N GLU A 59 0.83 -9.69 -21.50
CA GLU A 59 1.82 -10.77 -21.55
C GLU A 59 3.25 -10.21 -21.48
N GLU A 60 3.52 -9.09 -22.16
CA GLU A 60 4.81 -8.41 -22.10
C GLU A 60 5.16 -7.89 -20.68
N ALA A 61 4.16 -7.67 -19.82
CA ALA A 61 4.38 -7.21 -18.46
C ALA A 61 5.04 -8.28 -17.57
N TYR A 62 5.02 -9.55 -17.99
CA TYR A 62 5.67 -10.66 -17.29
C TYR A 62 7.16 -10.82 -17.65
N GLU A 63 7.64 -10.09 -18.66
CA GLU A 63 8.97 -10.25 -19.22
C GLU A 63 9.82 -8.98 -19.10
N ARG A 64 11.13 -9.10 -19.32
CA ARG A 64 12.04 -7.95 -19.33
C ARG A 64 11.81 -7.06 -20.55
N PRO A 65 12.11 -5.75 -20.46
CA PRO A 65 12.44 -4.93 -19.27
C PRO A 65 11.32 -4.54 -18.29
N TRP A 66 10.08 -5.01 -18.48
CA TRP A 66 8.92 -4.62 -17.66
C TRP A 66 8.96 -5.26 -16.28
N TRP A 67 9.21 -6.57 -16.22
CA TRP A 67 9.49 -7.30 -14.99
C TRP A 67 11.00 -7.56 -14.85
N ARG A 68 11.61 -7.03 -13.79
CA ARG A 68 13.07 -6.97 -13.66
C ARG A 68 13.69 -8.00 -12.74
N GLU A 69 12.90 -8.69 -11.92
CA GLU A 69 13.38 -9.68 -10.95
C GLU A 69 13.64 -11.05 -11.62
N PRO A 70 14.90 -11.40 -11.97
CA PRO A 70 15.18 -12.58 -12.78
C PRO A 70 14.92 -13.89 -12.04
N ASN A 71 15.07 -13.90 -10.71
CA ASN A 71 14.91 -15.08 -9.86
C ASN A 71 13.49 -15.25 -9.32
N PHE A 72 12.62 -14.27 -9.57
CA PHE A 72 11.26 -14.24 -9.02
C PHE A 72 10.29 -13.93 -10.16
N PRO A 73 9.85 -14.93 -10.95
CA PRO A 73 8.90 -14.69 -12.04
C PRO A 73 7.61 -14.05 -11.53
N LEU A 74 7.09 -13.06 -12.25
CA LEU A 74 5.90 -12.31 -11.83
C LEU A 74 4.69 -13.20 -11.51
N LYS A 75 4.47 -14.28 -12.28
CA LYS A 75 3.42 -15.28 -12.01
C LYS A 75 3.53 -15.90 -10.61
N GLY A 76 4.75 -16.26 -10.19
CA GLY A 76 4.99 -16.82 -8.87
C GLY A 76 4.81 -15.78 -7.76
N CYS A 77 5.14 -14.51 -8.02
CA CYS A 77 4.83 -13.43 -7.08
C CYS A 77 3.32 -13.22 -6.95
N ILE A 78 2.56 -13.22 -8.05
CA ILE A 78 1.09 -13.11 -8.03
C ILE A 78 0.47 -14.23 -7.18
N GLU A 79 0.94 -15.48 -7.30
CA GLU A 79 0.47 -16.58 -6.45
C GLU A 79 0.72 -16.33 -4.96
N ARG A 80 1.90 -15.81 -4.61
CA ARG A 80 2.21 -15.43 -3.22
C ARG A 80 1.35 -14.26 -2.73
N LEU A 81 1.09 -13.27 -3.58
CA LEU A 81 0.22 -12.13 -3.25
C LEU A 81 -1.23 -12.57 -3.02
N VAL A 82 -1.72 -13.55 -3.78
CA VAL A 82 -3.03 -14.17 -3.51
C VAL A 82 -3.03 -14.87 -2.16
N ASN A 83 -2.02 -15.70 -1.90
CA ASN A 83 -1.92 -16.42 -0.62
C ASN A 83 -1.77 -15.47 0.58
N ALA A 84 -1.11 -14.34 0.39
CA ALA A 84 -0.96 -13.29 1.41
C ALA A 84 -2.21 -12.41 1.58
N GLY A 85 -3.23 -12.54 0.72
CA GLY A 85 -4.47 -11.78 0.80
C GLY A 85 -4.34 -10.30 0.36
N TRP A 86 -3.34 -9.99 -0.45
CA TRP A 86 -3.16 -8.65 -1.05
C TRP A 86 -3.93 -8.49 -2.35
N ILE A 87 -4.15 -9.59 -3.06
CA ILE A 87 -5.04 -9.67 -4.22
C ILE A 87 -5.91 -10.92 -4.07
N THR A 88 -7.09 -10.93 -4.69
CA THR A 88 -7.88 -12.15 -4.83
C THR A 88 -8.30 -12.35 -6.29
N ARG A 89 -8.58 -13.60 -6.65
CA ARG A 89 -9.13 -13.95 -7.95
C ARG A 89 -10.63 -13.64 -7.95
N VAL A 90 -11.12 -13.11 -9.07
CA VAL A 90 -12.54 -12.86 -9.24
C VAL A 90 -13.18 -14.07 -9.92
N ASP A 91 -14.27 -14.57 -9.34
CA ASP A 91 -15.05 -15.67 -9.90
C ASP A 91 -16.02 -15.16 -10.98
N GLY A 92 -16.26 -15.97 -12.01
CA GLY A 92 -17.23 -15.71 -13.09
C GLY A 92 -16.59 -15.72 -14.48
N GLU A 93 -17.28 -16.26 -15.48
CA GLU A 93 -16.77 -16.37 -16.85
C GLU A 93 -16.45 -15.01 -17.48
N GLU A 94 -17.17 -13.96 -17.08
CA GLU A 94 -16.97 -12.58 -17.53
C GLU A 94 -15.72 -11.91 -16.93
N PHE A 95 -15.13 -12.51 -15.90
CA PHE A 95 -13.94 -12.05 -15.18
C PHE A 95 -12.84 -13.11 -15.19
N ASP A 96 -12.81 -14.00 -16.19
CA ASP A 96 -11.79 -15.04 -16.27
C ASP A 96 -10.37 -14.44 -16.26
N GLY A 97 -9.55 -14.90 -15.30
CA GLY A 97 -8.20 -14.39 -15.06
C GLY A 97 -8.12 -13.02 -14.37
N ALA A 98 -9.25 -12.36 -14.04
CA ALA A 98 -9.25 -11.08 -13.36
C ALA A 98 -8.85 -11.22 -11.88
N LEU A 99 -8.23 -10.17 -11.37
CA LEU A 99 -7.78 -10.04 -10.00
C LEU A 99 -8.38 -8.77 -9.40
N ILE A 100 -8.51 -8.73 -8.07
CA ILE A 100 -8.88 -7.50 -7.36
C ILE A 100 -7.88 -7.25 -6.22
N LEU A 101 -7.39 -6.02 -6.16
CA LEU A 101 -6.50 -5.52 -5.11
C LEU A 101 -7.27 -5.34 -3.80
N ASN A 102 -6.64 -5.69 -2.68
CA ASN A 102 -7.15 -5.40 -1.36
C ASN A 102 -6.96 -3.91 -1.03
N THR A 103 -7.81 -3.06 -1.61
CA THR A 103 -7.76 -1.61 -1.44
C THR A 103 -8.04 -1.19 0.00
N SER A 104 -8.88 -1.92 0.72
CA SER A 104 -9.13 -1.70 2.14
C SER A 104 -7.85 -1.84 2.97
N ARG A 105 -7.06 -2.89 2.71
CA ARG A 105 -5.76 -3.10 3.36
C ARG A 105 -4.73 -2.04 2.97
N LEU A 106 -4.66 -1.67 1.69
CA LEU A 106 -3.79 -0.60 1.23
C LEU A 106 -4.11 0.71 1.97
N ILE A 107 -5.40 1.07 2.07
CA ILE A 107 -5.86 2.27 2.77
C ILE A 107 -5.48 2.25 4.25
N ARG A 108 -5.65 1.12 4.95
CA ARG A 108 -5.20 1.00 6.36
C ARG A 108 -3.71 1.31 6.50
N LEU A 109 -2.90 0.81 5.57
CA LEU A 109 -1.45 1.00 5.60
C LEU A 109 -1.04 2.42 5.17
N MET A 110 -1.84 3.09 4.34
CA MET A 110 -1.68 4.52 4.06
C MET A 110 -2.00 5.38 5.28
N ASP A 111 -3.05 5.06 6.03
CA ASP A 111 -3.36 5.76 7.29
C ASP A 111 -2.21 5.61 8.30
N ILE A 112 -1.58 4.43 8.32
CA ILE A 112 -0.40 4.20 9.17
C ILE A 112 0.80 4.98 8.67
N ALA A 113 1.08 5.01 7.37
CA ALA A 113 2.17 5.81 6.81
C ALA A 113 1.96 7.32 7.11
N GLU A 114 0.72 7.83 7.01
CA GLU A 114 0.44 9.21 7.44
C GLU A 114 0.63 9.38 8.96
N THR A 115 0.24 8.39 9.77
CA THR A 115 0.44 8.41 11.23
C THR A 115 1.92 8.43 11.60
N GLU A 116 2.72 7.63 10.89
CA GLU A 116 4.16 7.54 11.04
C GLU A 116 4.81 8.90 10.81
N MET A 117 4.45 9.55 9.70
CA MET A 117 4.96 10.88 9.35
C MET A 117 4.47 11.94 10.34
N ALA A 118 3.18 11.96 10.65
CA ALA A 118 2.58 12.92 11.58
C ALA A 118 3.20 12.88 12.98
N GLN A 119 3.58 11.68 13.44
CA GLN A 119 4.12 11.47 14.78
C GLN A 119 5.64 11.26 14.78
N ASN A 120 6.32 11.45 13.65
CA ASN A 120 7.76 11.21 13.47
C ASN A 120 8.19 9.86 14.07
N GLN A 121 7.49 8.77 13.71
CA GLN A 121 7.76 7.45 14.27
C GLN A 121 8.96 6.77 13.62
N HIS A 122 9.38 7.15 12.40
CA HIS A 122 10.58 6.60 11.78
C HIS A 122 11.84 7.08 12.49
N VAL A 123 12.79 6.17 12.64
CA VAL A 123 14.16 6.42 13.05
C VAL A 123 15.05 5.91 11.94
N ILE A 124 15.80 6.83 11.35
CA ILE A 124 16.75 6.51 10.31
C ILE A 124 18.15 6.77 10.85
N ASP A 125 18.79 5.70 11.34
CA ASP A 125 20.15 5.76 11.84
C ASP A 125 21.16 5.63 10.69
N TYR A 126 21.55 6.77 10.13
CA TYR A 126 22.58 6.82 9.09
C TYR A 126 23.96 6.57 9.69
N VAL A 127 24.61 5.49 9.23
CA VAL A 127 26.00 5.23 9.55
C VAL A 127 26.87 5.78 8.43
N TYR A 128 27.75 6.72 8.76
CA TYR A 128 28.70 7.27 7.81
C TYR A 128 30.06 6.56 7.95
N LEU A 129 30.60 6.09 6.84
CA LEU A 129 32.00 5.65 6.77
C LEU A 129 32.94 6.85 6.97
N PRO A 130 34.21 6.62 7.35
CA PRO A 130 35.18 7.70 7.56
C PRO A 130 35.44 8.61 6.35
N ASP A 131 35.09 8.17 5.13
CA ASP A 131 35.19 8.93 3.89
C ASP A 131 33.92 9.74 3.56
N GLY A 132 32.91 9.70 4.44
CA GLY A 132 31.63 10.38 4.26
C GLY A 132 30.59 9.58 3.49
N THR A 133 30.90 8.35 3.04
CA THR A 133 29.92 7.47 2.39
C THR A 133 28.84 7.07 3.38
N VAL A 134 27.59 7.23 3.00
CA VAL A 134 26.43 6.75 3.78
C VAL A 134 26.30 5.24 3.59
N ILE A 135 26.23 4.50 4.69
CA ILE A 135 25.73 3.13 4.68
C ILE A 135 24.22 3.24 4.83
N ASP A 136 23.49 2.81 3.81
CA ASP A 136 22.03 2.74 3.89
C ASP A 136 21.65 1.90 5.12
N PRO A 137 20.79 2.43 6.01
CA PRO A 137 20.39 1.70 7.19
C PRO A 137 19.75 0.37 6.78
N PRO A 138 20.06 -0.73 7.48
CA PRO A 138 19.59 -2.06 7.11
C PRO A 138 18.06 -2.20 7.20
N CYS A 139 17.39 -1.31 7.92
CA CYS A 139 15.94 -1.17 8.01
C CYS A 139 15.58 0.20 8.62
N GLU A 140 14.40 0.73 8.30
CA GLU A 140 13.78 1.82 9.08
C GLU A 140 13.42 1.26 10.46
N ASP A 141 13.94 1.87 11.52
CA ASP A 141 13.54 1.57 12.90
C ASP A 141 12.40 2.48 13.33
N PHE A 142 11.71 2.14 14.42
CA PHE A 142 10.64 2.95 14.97
C PHE A 142 10.97 3.50 16.35
N ALA A 143 10.67 4.78 16.56
CA ALA A 143 10.85 5.46 17.83
C ALA A 143 10.03 4.81 18.95
N ASP A 144 8.82 4.31 18.61
CA ASP A 144 7.98 3.54 19.51
C ASP A 144 8.01 2.04 19.16
N PRO A 145 8.39 1.16 20.10
CA PRO A 145 8.47 -0.28 19.84
C PRO A 145 7.10 -0.93 19.58
N LEU A 146 5.99 -0.27 19.91
CA LEU A 146 4.64 -0.75 19.60
C LEU A 146 4.17 -0.39 18.18
N PHE A 147 4.88 0.47 17.47
CA PHE A 147 4.47 0.91 16.13
C PHE A 147 4.61 -0.22 15.09
N LEU A 148 5.74 -0.95 15.08
CA LEU A 148 5.91 -2.11 14.19
C LEU A 148 4.86 -3.22 14.44
N PRO A 149 4.54 -3.61 15.70
CA PRO A 149 3.39 -4.46 15.99
C PRO A 149 2.07 -3.92 15.44
N PHE A 150 1.83 -2.60 15.52
CA PHE A 150 0.62 -1.98 15.00
C PHE A 150 0.53 -2.10 13.46
N ILE A 151 1.64 -1.82 12.75
CA ILE A 151 1.71 -2.01 11.29
C ILE A 151 1.45 -3.47 10.92
N ARG A 152 2.13 -4.42 11.58
CA ARG A 152 1.98 -5.86 11.33
C ARG A 152 0.56 -6.36 11.55
N TRP A 153 -0.15 -5.80 12.53
CA TRP A 153 -1.54 -6.13 12.79
C TRP A 153 -2.47 -5.54 11.71
N ALA A 154 -2.25 -4.30 11.28
CA ALA A 154 -3.05 -3.67 10.23
C ALA A 154 -2.84 -4.29 8.84
N ASP A 155 -1.64 -4.84 8.62
CA ASP A 155 -1.27 -5.64 7.45
C ASP A 155 -1.81 -7.09 7.53
N GLN A 156 -2.85 -7.35 8.30
CA GLN A 156 -3.56 -8.63 8.26
C GLN A 156 -4.81 -8.51 7.37
N LEU A 157 -5.28 -9.66 6.90
CA LEU A 157 -6.58 -9.76 6.23
C LEU A 157 -7.69 -9.60 7.27
N PHE A 158 -8.58 -8.63 7.06
CA PHE A 158 -9.74 -8.40 7.93
C PHE A 158 -11.03 -8.90 7.30
N ASP A 159 -12.01 -9.24 8.13
CA ASP A 159 -13.36 -9.54 7.68
C ASP A 159 -13.94 -8.32 6.93
N GLY A 160 -14.46 -8.55 5.72
CA GLY A 160 -14.99 -7.50 4.85
C GLY A 160 -13.95 -6.89 3.89
N ASP A 161 -12.69 -7.28 3.96
CA ASP A 161 -11.74 -6.97 2.88
C ASP A 161 -12.27 -7.52 1.54
N PHE A 162 -11.98 -6.80 0.45
CA PHE A 162 -12.51 -7.02 -0.91
C PHE A 162 -14.02 -6.79 -1.09
N ALA A 163 -14.82 -6.63 -0.03
CA ALA A 163 -16.28 -6.46 -0.14
C ALA A 163 -16.70 -5.07 -0.66
N HIS A 164 -15.80 -4.09 -0.61
CA HIS A 164 -16.11 -2.70 -0.93
C HIS A 164 -15.06 -2.05 -1.84
N THR A 165 -15.54 -1.50 -2.95
CA THR A 165 -14.82 -0.49 -3.73
C THR A 165 -14.94 0.85 -3.01
N LEU A 166 -13.96 1.15 -2.18
CA LEU A 166 -13.87 2.45 -1.53
C LEU A 166 -13.72 3.55 -2.59
N ALA A 167 -14.61 4.52 -2.56
CA ALA A 167 -14.46 5.83 -3.22
C ALA A 167 -13.57 6.73 -2.34
N ASP A 168 -12.41 6.20 -1.93
CA ASP A 168 -11.52 6.86 -0.99
C ASP A 168 -10.42 7.63 -1.74
N ASP A 169 -9.92 8.68 -1.11
CA ASP A 169 -8.93 9.62 -1.64
C ASP A 169 -7.51 9.04 -1.56
N VAL A 170 -7.30 7.94 -2.28
CA VAL A 170 -5.98 7.31 -2.43
C VAL A 170 -5.00 8.28 -3.11
N THR A 171 -5.49 9.12 -4.02
CA THR A 171 -4.66 10.04 -4.81
C THR A 171 -3.99 11.11 -3.95
N ASP A 172 -4.74 11.86 -3.14
CA ASP A 172 -4.13 12.95 -2.38
C ASP A 172 -3.26 12.42 -1.25
N ALA A 173 -3.67 11.30 -0.62
CA ALA A 173 -2.85 10.64 0.40
C ALA A 173 -1.52 10.12 -0.19
N THR A 174 -1.55 9.49 -1.36
CA THR A 174 -0.33 9.06 -2.06
C THR A 174 0.58 10.25 -2.39
N THR A 175 -0.01 11.36 -2.84
CA THR A 175 0.74 12.58 -3.18
C THR A 175 1.44 13.17 -1.95
N ARG A 176 0.74 13.26 -0.80
CA ARG A 176 1.34 13.75 0.45
C ARG A 176 2.47 12.84 0.94
N LEU A 177 2.27 11.52 0.86
CA LEU A 177 3.28 10.55 1.25
C LEU A 177 4.52 10.62 0.35
N LEU A 178 4.35 10.72 -0.97
CA LEU A 178 5.45 10.89 -1.92
C LEU A 178 6.28 12.15 -1.61
N ASP A 179 5.63 13.29 -1.37
CA ASP A 179 6.33 14.55 -1.05
C ASP A 179 7.14 14.46 0.25
N ALA A 180 6.61 13.79 1.27
CA ALA A 180 7.33 13.58 2.53
C ALA A 180 8.50 12.61 2.37
N HIS A 181 8.32 11.45 1.73
CA HIS A 181 9.41 10.51 1.49
C HIS A 181 10.54 11.13 0.66
N LEU A 182 10.22 11.87 -0.40
CA LEU A 182 11.23 12.62 -1.18
C LEU A 182 11.96 13.67 -0.32
N SER A 183 11.26 14.28 0.64
CA SER A 183 11.86 15.22 1.58
C SER A 183 12.82 14.52 2.55
N ILE A 184 12.49 13.33 3.05
CA ILE A 184 13.33 12.49 3.91
C ILE A 184 14.57 11.99 3.15
N GLU A 185 14.40 11.54 1.91
CA GLU A 185 15.51 11.13 1.04
C GLU A 185 16.49 12.27 0.78
N ARG A 186 15.99 13.50 0.62
CA ARG A 186 16.82 14.69 0.42
C ARG A 186 17.45 15.19 1.72
N ASP A 187 16.69 15.17 2.81
CA ASP A 187 17.07 15.67 4.13
C ASP A 187 16.74 14.59 5.17
N HIS A 188 17.74 13.79 5.44
CA HIS A 188 17.76 12.71 6.44
C HIS A 188 17.45 13.17 7.88
N SER A 189 17.35 14.48 8.11
CA SER A 189 16.93 15.07 9.38
C SER A 189 15.52 15.65 9.34
N TRP A 190 14.74 15.32 8.31
CA TRP A 190 13.36 15.76 8.12
C TRP A 190 12.54 15.51 9.38
N LYS A 191 11.72 16.49 9.72
CA LYS A 191 10.75 16.42 10.81
C LYS A 191 9.46 17.02 10.34
N GLU A 192 8.35 16.38 10.70
CA GLU A 192 7.05 16.97 10.48
C GLU A 192 6.89 18.25 11.32
N THR A 193 6.46 19.33 10.68
CA THR A 193 6.27 20.67 11.28
C THR A 193 4.83 21.19 11.12
N ASP A 194 4.03 20.57 10.26
CA ASP A 194 2.61 20.81 10.05
C ASP A 194 1.81 19.50 10.21
N PRO A 195 1.42 19.15 11.44
CA PRO A 195 0.57 17.97 11.70
C PRO A 195 -0.77 18.01 10.98
N GLY A 196 -1.26 19.19 10.56
CA GLY A 196 -2.52 19.35 9.83
C GLY A 196 -2.47 18.85 8.39
N ARG A 197 -1.27 18.59 7.85
CA ARG A 197 -1.06 17.97 6.54
C ARG A 197 -1.64 16.56 6.47
N TRP A 198 -1.58 15.82 7.57
CA TRP A 198 -1.91 14.39 7.63
C TRP A 198 -3.36 14.18 8.00
N THR A 199 -4.23 14.27 7.00
CA THR A 199 -5.68 14.23 7.20
C THR A 199 -6.20 12.84 7.56
N ARG A 200 -5.40 11.78 7.35
CA ARG A 200 -5.76 10.38 7.63
C ARG A 200 -5.04 9.80 8.85
N ALA A 201 -4.11 10.55 9.44
CA ALA A 201 -3.32 10.09 10.58
C ALA A 201 -4.19 9.72 11.78
N ILE A 202 -3.85 8.60 12.42
CA ILE A 202 -4.53 8.07 13.60
C ILE A 202 -3.90 8.73 14.83
N ALA A 203 -4.47 9.87 15.24
CA ALA A 203 -3.93 10.70 16.32
C ALA A 203 -3.63 9.91 17.61
N ASN A 204 -4.48 8.96 17.99
CA ASN A 204 -4.34 8.18 19.23
C ASN A 204 -4.21 6.67 18.97
N TRP A 205 -3.38 6.25 18.02
CA TRP A 205 -3.27 4.83 17.65
C TRP A 205 -2.98 3.90 18.83
N LYS A 206 -2.27 4.39 19.86
CA LYS A 206 -1.99 3.64 21.11
C LYS A 206 -3.23 3.31 21.93
N ASP A 207 -4.28 4.13 21.85
CA ASP A 207 -5.56 3.87 22.55
C ASP A 207 -6.27 2.62 21.99
N HIS A 208 -5.83 2.15 20.82
CA HIS A 208 -6.30 0.91 20.25
C HIS A 208 -5.59 -0.33 20.79
N HIS A 209 -4.46 -0.20 21.49
CA HIS A 209 -3.72 -1.36 21.99
C HIS A 209 -4.50 -2.08 23.11
N LEU A 210 -4.73 -3.38 22.93
CA LEU A 210 -5.50 -4.24 23.83
C LEU A 210 -4.60 -5.09 24.76
N GLY A 211 -3.28 -5.03 24.60
CA GLY A 211 -2.35 -5.98 25.21
C GLY A 211 -2.05 -7.16 24.28
N ASP A 212 -0.96 -7.88 24.59
CA ASP A 212 -0.50 -9.07 23.85
C ASP A 212 -0.31 -8.85 22.34
N GLY A 213 0.03 -7.62 21.92
CA GLY A 213 0.22 -7.25 20.51
C GLY A 213 -1.08 -7.14 19.70
N ASN A 214 -2.24 -7.17 20.35
CA ASN A 214 -3.53 -6.98 19.70
C ASN A 214 -3.96 -5.52 19.73
N PHE A 215 -4.72 -5.12 18.71
CA PHE A 215 -5.30 -3.79 18.61
C PHE A 215 -6.79 -3.87 18.28
N ARG A 216 -7.54 -2.88 18.73
CA ARG A 216 -8.92 -2.64 18.34
C ARG A 216 -8.94 -1.91 17.00
N ILE A 217 -9.81 -2.33 16.09
CA ILE A 217 -10.06 -1.64 14.81
C ILE A 217 -10.41 -0.16 15.03
N PRO A 218 -9.57 0.79 14.54
CA PRO A 218 -9.88 2.22 14.50
C PRO A 218 -11.24 2.48 13.85
N PRO A 219 -12.04 3.44 14.35
CA PRO A 219 -13.33 3.76 13.75
C PRO A 219 -13.27 4.04 12.25
N GLN A 220 -12.21 4.73 11.78
CA GLN A 220 -12.02 5.08 10.37
C GLN A 220 -11.76 3.86 9.46
N TRP A 221 -11.37 2.70 10.01
CA TRP A 221 -11.19 1.46 9.25
C TRP A 221 -12.43 0.59 9.23
N LYS A 222 -13.45 0.92 10.03
CA LYS A 222 -14.71 0.19 10.03
C LYS A 222 -15.48 0.63 8.79
N VAL A 223 -15.34 -0.14 7.73
CA VAL A 223 -16.20 0.00 6.55
C VAL A 223 -17.58 -0.47 6.97
N THR A 224 -18.52 0.46 7.18
CA THR A 224 -19.93 0.08 7.37
C THR A 224 -20.60 -0.01 6.01
N ALA A 225 -21.48 -1.00 5.84
CA ALA A 225 -22.24 -1.18 4.61
C ALA A 225 -23.20 0.00 4.29
N ASP A 226 -23.40 0.90 5.27
CA ASP A 226 -24.43 1.94 5.25
C ASP A 226 -23.91 3.37 4.96
N ASP A 227 -22.60 3.56 4.74
CA ASP A 227 -22.05 4.89 4.41
C ASP A 227 -22.22 5.26 2.91
N ARG A 228 -23.38 4.93 2.32
CA ARG A 228 -23.80 5.33 0.96
C ARG A 228 -24.97 6.31 0.97
#